data_AF-A0A964LBZ4-F1
#
_entry.id   AF-A0A964LBZ4-F1
#
_cell.length_a   1.000
_cell.length_b   1.000
_cell.length_c   1.000
_cell.angle_alpha   90.00
_cell.angle_beta   90.00
_cell.angle_gamma   90.00
#
_symmetry.space_group_name_H-M   'P 1'
#
loop_
_entity.id
_entity.type
_entity.pdbx_description
1 polymer ?
#
loop_
_entity_poly.entity_id
_entity_poly.type
_entity_poly.pdbx_seq_one_letter_code
_entity_poly.pdbx_strand_id
1 'polypeptide(L)'
;MDRASSLIFPGGRTLAGWWRQLSPLQPAGLWIGYGFVHRVEVAVHVRCEQPIDSFAHLVLQALHLEETVAPNHVPGVSLAVLEERLCLPGAVVLHVLAGMCADGLLTREAPERWQASELGRYALEKRALPVRLQKRRTFPFLERVDSSGERIGAPHFLPIAECAVASWSVGEPHRFDIACLRGSIEQSAAWKQAAAFPLEVEALADGVVDVWQQVVVDRPERVMLALVVVNAQGTRKVLGFAVKVDGWALQDRAPVLRVPAPADSLWPEIAQQPTMPVWQDVWRSWCKQRQLPTNEVELCALSYHAPRLEVQAPPRLVQRLHAAKSDLFKGEAWLLVGDGYCRTAVQLAIR
;
A
#
# COMPACT_ATOMS: atom_id res chain seq x y z
N MET A 1 7.09 -20.47 14.21
CA MET A 1 6.22 -19.28 14.06
C MET A 1 5.23 -19.27 15.21
N ASP A 2 4.84 -18.09 15.72
CA ASP A 2 3.77 -17.99 16.73
C ASP A 2 2.46 -18.46 16.11
N ARG A 3 1.76 -19.42 16.74
CA ARG A 3 0.44 -19.86 16.26
C ARG A 3 -0.57 -18.74 16.45
N ALA A 4 -1.62 -18.70 15.63
CA ALA A 4 -2.68 -17.68 15.76
C ALA A 4 -3.30 -17.63 17.18
N SER A 5 -3.32 -18.77 17.88
CA SER A 5 -3.82 -18.88 19.25
C SER A 5 -2.94 -18.23 20.33
N SER A 6 -1.65 -17.99 20.08
CA SER A 6 -0.74 -17.35 21.05
C SER A 6 -0.70 -15.82 20.94
N LEU A 7 -1.40 -15.26 19.96
CA LEU A 7 -1.45 -13.82 19.73
C LEU A 7 -2.46 -13.13 20.66
N ILE A 8 -2.09 -11.93 21.09
CA ILE A 8 -2.94 -11.09 21.93
C ILE A 8 -3.85 -10.22 21.07
N PHE A 9 -5.10 -10.06 21.50
CA PHE A 9 -6.06 -9.23 20.77
C PHE A 9 -6.66 -8.17 21.72
N PRO A 10 -7.08 -7.02 21.18
CA PRO A 10 -7.63 -5.94 22.00
C PRO A 10 -8.95 -6.36 22.68
N GLY A 11 -9.17 -5.85 23.88
CA GLY A 11 -10.44 -6.04 24.60
C GLY A 11 -11.58 -5.19 24.03
N GLY A 12 -12.81 -5.50 24.45
CA GLY A 12 -14.02 -4.85 23.90
C GLY A 12 -14.06 -3.32 24.05
N ARG A 13 -13.56 -2.77 25.16
CA ARG A 13 -13.50 -1.31 25.37
C ARG A 13 -12.53 -0.62 24.39
N THR A 14 -11.41 -1.26 24.10
CA THR A 14 -10.44 -0.78 23.11
C THR A 14 -11.10 -0.73 21.73
N LEU A 15 -11.80 -1.80 21.34
CA LEU A 15 -12.54 -1.86 20.07
C LEU A 15 -13.61 -0.76 19.98
N ALA A 16 -14.36 -0.53 21.05
CA ALA A 16 -15.33 0.57 21.12
C ALA A 16 -14.66 1.94 20.93
N GLY A 17 -13.49 2.15 21.54
CA GLY A 17 -12.68 3.35 21.34
C GLY A 17 -12.25 3.55 19.89
N TRP A 18 -11.69 2.51 19.27
CA TRP A 18 -11.26 2.54 17.87
C TRP A 18 -12.44 2.75 16.91
N TRP A 19 -13.59 2.13 17.17
CA TRP A 19 -14.79 2.35 16.36
C TRP A 19 -15.24 3.82 16.37
N ARG A 20 -15.19 4.47 17.54
CA ARG A 20 -15.48 5.91 17.64
C ARG A 20 -14.46 6.75 16.88
N GLN A 21 -13.16 6.44 16.98
CA GLN A 21 -12.10 7.13 16.24
C GLN A 21 -12.28 7.01 14.73
N LEU A 22 -12.68 5.83 14.24
CA LEU A 22 -12.87 5.56 12.81
C LEU A 22 -14.26 5.96 12.29
N SER A 23 -15.17 6.42 13.15
CA SER A 23 -16.54 6.80 12.76
C SER A 23 -16.66 7.86 11.66
N PRO A 24 -15.74 8.84 11.49
CA PRO A 24 -15.79 9.78 10.37
C PRO A 24 -15.69 9.11 8.99
N LEU A 25 -15.14 7.89 8.93
CA LEU A 25 -15.02 7.10 7.69
C LEU A 25 -16.30 6.30 7.37
N GLN A 26 -17.29 6.31 8.26
CA GLN A 26 -18.52 5.51 8.17
C GLN A 26 -18.26 4.04 7.82
N PRO A 27 -17.43 3.33 8.62
CA PRO A 27 -17.11 1.94 8.35
C PRO A 27 -18.35 1.04 8.40
N ALA A 28 -18.44 0.10 7.46
CA ALA A 28 -19.47 -0.93 7.40
C ALA A 28 -19.10 -2.19 8.23
N GLY A 29 -17.83 -2.34 8.59
CA GLY A 29 -17.32 -3.45 9.38
C GLY A 29 -15.90 -3.17 9.89
N LEU A 30 -15.49 -3.94 10.89
CA LEU A 30 -14.18 -3.85 11.53
C LEU A 30 -13.59 -5.25 11.68
N TRP A 31 -12.32 -5.41 11.35
CA TRP A 31 -11.54 -6.61 11.56
C TRP A 31 -10.22 -6.25 12.23
N ILE A 32 -9.74 -7.09 13.13
CA ILE A 32 -8.43 -6.93 13.75
C ILE A 32 -7.58 -8.10 13.34
N GLY A 33 -6.38 -7.83 12.81
CA GLY A 33 -5.50 -8.91 12.41
C GLY A 33 -4.03 -8.59 12.52
N TYR A 34 -3.25 -9.65 12.41
CA TYR A 34 -1.81 -9.62 12.31
C TYR A 34 -1.40 -9.88 10.86
N GLY A 35 -0.66 -8.93 10.28
CA GLY A 35 0.05 -9.11 9.03
C GLY A 35 1.50 -9.47 9.32
N PHE A 36 2.02 -10.47 8.63
CA PHE A 36 3.44 -10.81 8.61
C PHE A 36 4.02 -10.26 7.30
N VAL A 37 5.00 -9.37 7.39
CA VAL A 37 5.45 -8.55 6.27
C VAL A 37 6.96 -8.68 6.11
N HIS A 38 7.41 -9.00 4.91
CA HIS A 38 8.80 -8.85 4.49
C HIS A 38 8.98 -7.45 3.92
N ARG A 39 9.77 -6.60 4.56
CA ARG A 39 10.19 -5.32 3.99
C ARG A 39 11.51 -5.50 3.28
N VAL A 40 11.42 -5.69 1.96
CA VAL A 40 12.57 -6.02 1.12
C VAL A 40 13.16 -4.73 0.57
N GLU A 41 14.35 -4.38 1.05
CA GLU A 41 15.10 -3.22 0.60
C GLU A 41 16.18 -3.65 -0.39
N VAL A 42 16.15 -3.08 -1.59
CA VAL A 42 17.02 -3.46 -2.71
C VAL A 42 17.27 -2.28 -3.65
N ALA A 43 18.40 -2.33 -4.37
CA ALA A 43 18.67 -1.39 -5.45
C ALA A 43 17.88 -1.79 -6.71
N VAL A 44 17.21 -0.82 -7.31
CA VAL A 44 16.41 -0.99 -8.53
C VAL A 44 16.73 0.11 -9.53
N HIS A 45 16.57 -0.21 -10.82
CA HIS A 45 16.51 0.79 -11.86
C HIS A 45 15.11 1.39 -11.89
N VAL A 46 15.04 2.72 -11.77
CA VAL A 46 13.81 3.49 -11.92
C VAL A 46 13.90 4.41 -13.11
N ARG A 47 12.80 4.50 -13.85
CA ARG A 47 12.59 5.52 -14.88
C ARG A 47 11.85 6.68 -14.27
N CYS A 48 12.53 7.83 -14.14
CA CYS A 48 11.91 9.04 -13.63
C CYS A 48 12.16 10.22 -14.55
N GLU A 49 11.34 11.25 -14.40
CA GLU A 49 11.53 12.52 -15.07
C GLU A 49 12.45 13.40 -14.20
N GLN A 50 13.58 13.84 -14.77
CA GLN A 50 14.43 14.88 -14.16
C GLN A 50 14.21 16.19 -14.88
N PRO A 51 14.17 17.33 -14.16
CA PRO A 51 14.10 18.62 -14.82
C PRO A 51 15.30 18.78 -15.75
N ILE A 52 15.05 19.21 -16.98
CA ILE A 52 16.11 19.57 -17.91
C ILE A 52 16.84 20.81 -17.38
N ASP A 53 18.15 20.90 -17.65
CA ASP A 53 18.90 22.12 -17.39
C ASP A 53 18.22 23.34 -18.07
N SER A 54 18.14 24.46 -17.35
CA SER A 54 17.39 25.63 -17.82
C SER A 54 18.00 26.23 -19.08
N PHE A 55 19.32 26.16 -19.23
CA PHE A 55 20.00 26.67 -20.41
C PHE A 55 19.84 25.73 -21.61
N ALA A 56 19.92 24.42 -21.40
CA ALA A 56 19.59 23.43 -22.44
C ALA A 56 18.13 23.59 -22.92
N HIS A 57 17.19 23.88 -22.02
CA HIS A 57 15.79 24.17 -22.39
C HIS A 57 15.67 25.43 -23.23
N LEU A 58 16.39 26.51 -22.89
CA LEU A 58 16.42 27.74 -23.68
C LEU A 58 16.95 27.51 -25.10
N VAL A 59 17.99 26.68 -25.26
CA VAL A 59 18.53 26.32 -26.59
C VAL A 59 17.48 25.55 -27.40
N LEU A 60 16.75 24.61 -26.80
CA LEU A 60 15.65 23.90 -27.47
C LEU A 60 14.52 24.86 -27.87
N GLN A 61 14.20 25.85 -27.05
CA GLN A 61 13.21 26.89 -27.38
C GLN A 61 13.66 27.73 -28.58
N ALA A 62 14.94 28.14 -28.61
CA ALA A 62 15.51 28.89 -29.74
C ALA A 62 15.43 28.08 -31.04
N LEU A 63 15.84 26.81 -31.00
CA LEU A 63 15.73 25.90 -32.15
C LEU A 63 14.29 25.79 -32.67
N HIS A 64 13.33 25.52 -31.78
CA HIS A 64 11.93 25.37 -32.16
C HIS A 64 11.34 26.64 -32.78
N LEU A 65 11.69 27.82 -32.24
CA LEU A 65 11.25 29.10 -32.80
C LEU A 65 11.76 29.27 -34.24
N GLU A 66 13.03 28.97 -34.53
CA GLU A 66 13.57 29.10 -35.88
C GLU A 66 12.98 28.07 -36.86
N GLU A 67 12.80 26.83 -36.41
CA GLU A 67 12.15 25.78 -37.22
C GLU A 67 10.74 26.19 -37.64
N THR A 68 10.00 26.90 -36.79
CA THR A 68 8.62 27.35 -37.10
C THR A 68 8.57 28.57 -38.02
N VAL A 69 9.60 29.43 -38.03
CA VAL A 69 9.63 30.66 -38.84
C VAL A 69 10.01 30.38 -40.30
N ALA A 70 10.80 29.34 -40.57
CA ALA A 70 11.29 29.01 -41.92
C ALA A 70 10.90 27.59 -42.41
N PRO A 71 9.61 27.24 -42.49
CA PRO A 71 9.15 25.88 -42.84
C PRO A 71 9.52 25.43 -44.26
N ASN A 72 9.91 26.36 -45.15
CA ASN A 72 10.29 26.07 -46.53
C ASN A 72 11.82 25.92 -46.73
N HIS A 73 12.61 25.82 -45.67
CA HIS A 73 14.06 25.71 -45.76
C HIS A 73 14.54 24.31 -45.38
N VAL A 74 15.78 24.00 -45.81
CA VAL A 74 16.50 22.78 -45.48
C VAL A 74 16.36 22.50 -43.97
N PRO A 75 16.13 21.24 -43.55
CA PRO A 75 15.96 20.90 -42.13
C PRO A 75 17.15 21.34 -41.27
N GLY A 76 16.84 21.69 -40.02
CA GLY A 76 17.78 22.18 -39.02
C GLY A 76 18.12 23.67 -39.10
N VAL A 77 18.55 24.22 -37.97
CA VAL A 77 18.90 25.63 -37.75
C VAL A 77 20.42 25.77 -37.82
N SER A 78 20.91 26.82 -38.49
CA SER A 78 22.35 27.07 -38.59
C SER A 78 22.94 27.61 -37.29
N LEU A 79 24.22 27.35 -37.05
CA LEU A 79 24.94 27.87 -35.88
C LEU A 79 24.85 29.40 -35.79
N ALA A 80 25.06 30.12 -36.90
CA ALA A 80 25.02 31.58 -36.94
C ALA A 80 23.66 32.17 -36.48
N VAL A 81 22.54 31.52 -36.82
CA VAL A 81 21.20 31.95 -36.38
C VAL A 81 21.04 31.75 -34.87
N LEU A 82 21.54 30.63 -34.33
CA LEU A 82 21.51 30.36 -32.90
C LEU A 82 22.41 31.30 -32.10
N GLU A 83 23.59 31.66 -32.63
CA GLU A 83 24.48 32.68 -32.06
C GLU A 83 23.78 34.03 -31.89
N GLU A 84 23.11 34.49 -32.97
CA GLU A 84 22.34 35.73 -32.95
C GLU A 84 21.17 35.66 -31.96
N ARG A 85 20.41 34.57 -31.98
CA ARG A 85 19.21 34.40 -31.13
C ARG A 85 19.55 34.30 -29.65
N LEU A 86 20.60 33.57 -29.30
CA LEU A 86 21.02 33.37 -27.91
C LEU A 86 21.91 34.50 -27.39
N CYS A 87 22.38 35.40 -28.26
CA CYS A 87 23.33 36.47 -27.95
C CYS A 87 24.60 35.93 -27.26
N LEU A 88 25.11 34.80 -27.74
CA LEU A 88 26.27 34.11 -27.17
C LEU A 88 27.37 33.91 -28.22
N PRO A 89 28.67 33.90 -27.83
CA PRO A 89 29.75 33.61 -28.76
C PRO A 89 29.60 32.22 -29.37
N GLY A 90 29.91 32.09 -30.66
CA GLY A 90 29.80 30.84 -31.41
C GLY A 90 30.47 29.64 -30.79
N ALA A 91 31.67 29.82 -30.21
CA ALA A 91 32.37 28.74 -29.52
C ALA A 91 31.58 28.19 -28.32
N VAL A 92 30.85 29.04 -27.58
CA VAL A 92 30.03 28.65 -26.43
C VAL A 92 28.79 27.90 -26.92
N VAL A 93 28.11 28.44 -27.93
CA VAL A 93 26.93 27.79 -28.54
C VAL A 93 27.31 26.43 -29.10
N LEU A 94 28.40 26.33 -29.84
CA LEU A 94 28.89 25.07 -30.40
C LEU A 94 29.24 24.04 -29.32
N HIS A 95 29.88 24.46 -28.22
CA HIS A 95 30.19 23.56 -27.11
C HIS A 95 28.91 22.99 -26.45
N VAL A 96 27.90 23.84 -26.25
CA VAL A 96 26.61 23.43 -25.67
C VAL A 96 25.86 22.50 -26.62
N LEU A 97 25.80 22.83 -27.91
CA LEU A 97 25.17 21.98 -28.92
C LEU A 97 25.87 20.62 -29.02
N ALA A 98 27.20 20.58 -28.92
CA ALA A 98 27.95 19.33 -28.87
C ALA A 98 27.62 18.50 -27.63
N GLY A 99 27.53 19.11 -26.45
CA GLY A 99 27.10 18.44 -25.21
C GLY A 99 25.68 17.90 -25.32
N MET A 100 24.73 18.72 -25.75
CA MET A 100 23.34 18.31 -25.95
C MET A 100 23.18 17.23 -27.04
N CYS A 101 24.06 17.21 -28.05
CA CYS A 101 24.10 16.13 -29.03
C CYS A 101 24.65 14.82 -28.44
N ALA A 102 25.66 14.90 -27.59
CA ALA A 102 26.20 13.75 -26.86
C ALA A 102 25.13 13.16 -25.90
N ASP A 103 24.32 14.02 -25.29
CA ASP A 103 23.16 13.63 -24.47
C ASP A 103 21.94 13.18 -25.29
N GLY A 104 22.04 13.22 -26.63
CA GLY A 104 20.99 12.79 -27.54
C GLY A 104 19.78 13.73 -27.62
N LEU A 105 19.86 14.95 -27.08
CA LEU A 105 18.80 15.98 -27.18
C LEU A 105 18.73 16.61 -28.57
N LEU A 106 19.86 16.64 -29.28
CA LEU A 106 19.98 17.22 -30.61
C LEU A 106 20.52 16.18 -31.60
N THR A 107 20.17 16.33 -32.86
CA THR A 107 20.82 15.66 -33.98
C THR A 107 21.45 16.68 -34.91
N ARG A 108 22.58 16.30 -35.53
CA ARG A 108 23.33 17.13 -36.47
C ARG A 108 23.04 16.64 -37.88
N GLU A 109 22.26 17.40 -38.64
CA GLU A 109 21.89 17.07 -40.03
C GLU A 109 23.01 17.39 -41.02
N ALA A 110 23.74 18.47 -40.76
CA ALA A 110 24.88 18.91 -41.54
C ALA A 110 25.94 19.56 -40.63
N PRO A 111 27.18 19.83 -41.09
CA PRO A 111 28.25 20.35 -40.25
C PRO A 111 27.86 21.55 -39.38
N GLU A 112 26.93 22.40 -39.79
CA GLU A 112 26.53 23.57 -38.99
C GLU A 112 25.03 23.62 -38.73
N ARG A 113 24.30 22.51 -38.97
CA ARG A 113 22.84 22.48 -38.84
C ARG A 113 22.41 21.48 -37.78
N TRP A 114 21.61 21.98 -36.86
CA TRP A 114 21.16 21.25 -35.68
C TRP A 114 19.63 21.22 -35.67
N GLN A 115 19.08 20.12 -35.20
CA GLN A 115 17.64 19.97 -34.99
C GLN A 115 17.38 19.25 -33.67
N ALA A 116 16.21 19.47 -33.09
CA ALA A 116 15.81 18.75 -31.88
C ALA A 116 15.52 17.27 -32.20
N SER A 117 16.15 16.37 -31.47
CA SER A 117 15.83 14.94 -31.55
C SER A 117 14.42 14.67 -30.99
N GLU A 118 13.94 13.42 -31.05
CA GLU A 118 12.70 13.05 -30.36
C GLU A 118 12.78 13.32 -28.85
N LEU A 119 13.94 13.03 -28.23
CA LEU A 119 14.18 13.32 -26.82
C LEU A 119 14.23 14.82 -26.54
N GLY A 120 14.86 15.61 -27.43
CA GLY A 120 14.89 17.06 -27.33
C GLY A 120 13.50 17.69 -27.44
N ARG A 121 12.67 17.24 -28.37
CA ARG A 121 11.28 17.69 -28.52
C ARG A 121 10.44 17.34 -27.29
N TYR A 122 10.56 16.11 -26.80
CA TYR A 122 9.91 15.72 -25.54
C TYR A 122 10.35 16.62 -24.38
N ALA A 123 11.65 16.89 -24.25
CA ALA A 123 12.19 17.73 -23.18
C ALA A 123 11.73 19.18 -23.27
N LEU A 124 11.62 19.72 -24.48
CA LEU A 124 11.07 21.05 -24.75
C LEU A 124 9.63 21.16 -24.24
N GLU A 125 8.78 20.17 -24.57
CA GLU A 125 7.37 20.12 -24.21
C GLU A 125 7.14 19.88 -22.71
N LYS A 126 7.84 18.89 -22.13
CA LYS A 126 7.63 18.44 -20.76
C LYS A 126 8.49 19.15 -19.72
N ARG A 127 9.51 19.90 -20.16
CA ARG A 127 10.54 20.51 -19.30
C ARG A 127 11.25 19.49 -18.41
N ALA A 128 11.32 18.24 -18.88
CA ALA A 128 11.92 17.14 -18.15
C ALA A 128 12.45 16.08 -19.11
N LEU A 129 13.45 15.32 -18.65
CA LEU A 129 14.07 14.21 -19.36
C LEU A 129 13.75 12.89 -18.67
N PRO A 130 13.33 11.86 -19.42
CA PRO A 130 13.25 10.51 -18.88
C PRO A 130 14.67 10.00 -18.63
N VAL A 131 15.03 9.81 -17.38
CA VAL A 131 16.31 9.25 -16.97
C VAL A 131 16.12 7.90 -16.28
N ARG A 132 17.07 7.00 -16.52
CA ARG A 132 17.20 5.76 -15.75
C ARG A 132 18.18 6.00 -14.62
N LEU A 133 17.71 5.88 -13.39
CA LEU A 133 18.53 6.03 -12.19
C LEU A 133 18.51 4.73 -11.38
N GLN A 134 19.62 4.43 -10.73
CA GLN A 134 19.66 3.42 -9.68
C GLN A 134 19.19 4.06 -8.37
N LYS A 135 18.16 3.48 -7.73
CA LYS A 135 17.68 3.91 -6.41
C LYS A 135 17.49 2.72 -5.49
N ARG A 136 17.78 2.91 -4.20
CA ARG A 136 17.44 1.94 -3.16
C ARG A 136 15.98 2.17 -2.73
N ARG A 137 15.18 1.11 -2.76
CA ARG A 137 13.73 1.15 -2.49
C ARG A 137 13.34 -0.01 -1.58
N THR A 138 12.27 0.18 -0.82
CA THR A 138 11.69 -0.84 0.05
C THR A 138 10.34 -1.31 -0.51
N PHE A 139 10.17 -2.61 -0.61
CA PHE A 139 8.97 -3.26 -1.13
C PHE A 139 8.35 -4.16 -0.04
N PRO A 140 7.17 -3.81 0.49
CA PRO A 140 6.45 -4.64 1.45
C PRO A 140 5.75 -5.83 0.76
N PHE A 141 6.05 -7.04 1.23
CA PHE A 141 5.36 -8.27 0.84
C PHE A 141 4.67 -8.90 2.04
N LEU A 142 3.35 -9.09 1.93
CA LEU A 142 2.56 -9.82 2.91
C LEU A 142 2.80 -11.32 2.75
N GLU A 143 3.32 -11.93 3.81
CA GLU A 143 3.40 -13.38 3.94
C GLU A 143 1.99 -13.97 4.08
N ARG A 144 1.72 -15.05 3.33
CA ARG A 144 0.43 -15.75 3.35
C ARG A 144 0.54 -17.03 4.17
N VAL A 145 -0.05 -17.03 5.37
CA VAL A 145 -0.05 -18.16 6.28
C VAL A 145 -1.47 -18.62 6.65
N ASP A 146 -1.64 -19.91 6.90
CA ASP A 146 -2.87 -20.45 7.50
C ASP A 146 -2.91 -20.27 9.02
N SER A 147 -3.99 -20.68 9.68
CA SER A 147 -4.14 -20.57 11.14
C SER A 147 -3.08 -21.35 11.96
N SER A 148 -2.41 -22.32 11.35
CA SER A 148 -1.31 -23.07 11.98
C SER A 148 0.04 -22.34 11.89
N GLY A 149 0.12 -21.32 11.04
CA GLY A 149 1.34 -20.57 10.73
C GLY A 149 2.14 -21.15 9.57
N GLU A 150 1.60 -22.11 8.82
CA GLU A 150 2.26 -22.66 7.64
C GLU A 150 2.01 -21.77 6.43
N ARG A 151 3.01 -21.65 5.54
CA ARG A 151 2.93 -20.85 4.31
C ARG A 151 1.97 -21.53 3.33
N ILE A 152 0.91 -20.82 2.93
CA ILE A 152 -0.09 -21.32 1.96
C ILE A 152 0.16 -20.86 0.53
N GLY A 153 1.13 -19.98 0.31
CA GLY A 153 1.50 -19.52 -1.03
C GLY A 153 2.64 -18.50 -0.98
N ALA A 154 3.07 -18.05 -2.16
CA ALA A 154 4.12 -17.04 -2.26
C ALA A 154 3.71 -15.72 -1.56
N PRO A 155 4.66 -15.00 -0.93
CA PRO A 155 4.42 -13.65 -0.43
C PRO A 155 3.85 -12.75 -1.53
N HIS A 156 2.90 -11.88 -1.15
CA HIS A 156 2.22 -11.01 -2.10
C HIS A 156 2.57 -9.54 -1.84
N PHE A 157 2.92 -8.79 -2.89
CA PHE A 157 3.17 -7.35 -2.76
C PHE A 157 1.90 -6.65 -2.27
N LEU A 158 2.03 -5.85 -1.22
CA LEU A 158 0.93 -5.04 -0.73
C LEU A 158 1.47 -3.73 -0.18
N PRO A 159 0.96 -2.55 -0.62
CA PRO A 159 1.56 -1.26 -0.31
C PRO A 159 1.28 -0.81 1.14
N ILE A 160 1.86 -1.54 2.10
CA ILE A 160 1.80 -1.23 3.52
C ILE A 160 2.89 -0.21 3.84
N ALA A 161 2.46 1.01 4.18
CA ALA A 161 3.33 2.08 4.63
C ALA A 161 4.14 1.68 5.88
N GLU A 162 5.25 2.38 6.12
CA GLU A 162 6.03 2.21 7.34
C GLU A 162 5.20 2.63 8.56
N CYS A 163 5.20 1.80 9.61
CA CYS A 163 4.36 2.00 10.78
C CYS A 163 4.95 1.28 12.00
N ALA A 164 4.26 1.31 13.15
CA ALA A 164 4.71 0.58 14.33
C ALA A 164 4.62 -0.94 14.10
N VAL A 165 5.75 -1.62 14.29
CA VAL A 165 5.91 -3.05 14.02
C VAL A 165 6.65 -3.76 15.16
N ALA A 166 6.50 -5.07 15.24
CA ALA A 166 7.36 -5.94 16.03
C ALA A 166 8.27 -6.75 15.10
N SER A 167 9.51 -7.01 15.50
CA SER A 167 10.37 -7.95 14.77
C SER A 167 9.74 -9.34 14.74
N TRP A 168 9.80 -10.00 13.59
CA TRP A 168 9.32 -11.36 13.41
C TRP A 168 10.49 -12.30 13.13
N SER A 169 10.71 -13.27 14.02
CA SER A 169 11.73 -14.31 13.81
C SER A 169 11.28 -15.31 12.75
N VAL A 170 11.89 -15.23 11.58
CA VAL A 170 11.60 -16.06 10.41
C VAL A 170 12.46 -17.32 10.42
N GLY A 171 11.82 -18.49 10.34
CA GLY A 171 12.49 -19.76 10.10
C GLY A 171 12.76 -19.98 8.61
N GLU A 172 13.57 -20.99 8.27
CA GLU A 172 13.94 -21.31 6.88
C GLU A 172 12.76 -21.35 5.89
N PRO A 173 11.61 -21.98 6.21
CA PRO A 173 10.47 -22.09 5.27
C PRO A 173 9.84 -20.74 4.92
N HIS A 174 10.01 -19.73 5.77
CA HIS A 174 9.42 -18.41 5.63
C HIS A 174 10.42 -17.36 5.12
N ARG A 175 11.65 -17.74 4.76
CA ARG A 175 12.58 -16.78 4.15
C ARG A 175 11.98 -16.19 2.88
N PHE A 176 12.25 -14.91 2.66
CA PHE A 176 11.80 -14.23 1.46
C PHE A 176 12.61 -14.68 0.25
N ASP A 177 11.91 -15.07 -0.82
CA ASP A 177 12.52 -15.37 -2.11
C ASP A 177 12.50 -14.11 -2.99
N ILE A 178 13.67 -13.61 -3.37
CA ILE A 178 13.83 -12.43 -4.23
C ILE A 178 13.14 -12.60 -5.60
N ALA A 179 12.91 -13.83 -6.05
CA ALA A 179 12.13 -14.11 -7.25
C ALA A 179 10.70 -13.54 -7.17
N CYS A 180 10.12 -13.42 -5.97
CA CYS A 180 8.81 -12.79 -5.78
C CYS A 180 8.82 -11.30 -6.15
N LEU A 181 9.89 -10.59 -5.80
CA LEU A 181 10.05 -9.18 -6.20
C LEU A 181 10.33 -9.05 -7.69
N ARG A 182 11.23 -9.87 -8.23
CA ARG A 182 11.51 -9.87 -9.67
C ARG A 182 10.24 -10.12 -10.49
N GLY A 183 9.46 -11.13 -10.10
CA GLY A 183 8.19 -11.45 -10.72
C GLY A 183 7.15 -10.32 -10.63
N SER A 184 7.19 -9.48 -9.59
CA SER A 184 6.35 -8.28 -9.46
C SER A 184 6.82 -7.12 -10.34
N ILE A 185 8.15 -6.95 -10.50
CA ILE A 185 8.74 -5.94 -11.39
C ILE A 185 8.44 -6.24 -12.86
N GLU A 186 8.43 -7.52 -13.24
CA GLU A 186 8.17 -7.98 -14.60
C GLU A 186 6.67 -7.94 -14.99
N GLN A 187 5.78 -7.67 -14.05
CA GLN A 187 4.34 -7.56 -14.33
C GLN A 187 4.01 -6.38 -15.25
N SER A 188 2.88 -6.52 -15.95
CA SER A 188 2.34 -5.47 -16.82
C SER A 188 2.05 -4.16 -16.07
N ALA A 189 2.07 -3.04 -16.79
CA ALA A 189 1.69 -1.74 -16.22
C ALA A 189 0.27 -1.73 -15.64
N ALA A 190 -0.68 -2.45 -16.27
CA ALA A 190 -2.05 -2.58 -15.78
C ALA A 190 -2.09 -3.31 -14.43
N TRP A 191 -1.31 -4.39 -14.27
CA TRP A 191 -1.18 -5.07 -12.99
C TRP A 191 -0.54 -4.15 -11.93
N LYS A 192 0.55 -3.45 -12.28
CA LYS A 192 1.25 -2.56 -11.34
C LYS A 192 0.31 -1.45 -10.84
N GLN A 193 -0.47 -0.84 -11.74
CA GLN A 193 -1.51 0.12 -11.36
C GLN A 193 -2.56 -0.50 -10.44
N ALA A 194 -3.08 -1.67 -10.80
CA ALA A 194 -4.12 -2.35 -10.03
C ALA A 194 -3.64 -2.74 -8.63
N ALA A 195 -2.39 -3.22 -8.49
CA ALA A 195 -1.77 -3.61 -7.23
C ALA A 195 -1.12 -2.43 -6.46
N ALA A 196 -1.15 -1.21 -7.04
CA ALA A 196 -0.41 -0.05 -6.58
C ALA A 196 1.10 -0.31 -6.37
N PHE A 197 1.67 -1.15 -7.24
CA PHE A 197 3.12 -1.33 -7.36
C PHE A 197 3.73 -0.14 -8.12
N PRO A 198 4.92 0.38 -7.72
CA PRO A 198 5.54 1.53 -8.38
C PRO A 198 5.81 1.27 -9.88
N LEU A 199 5.18 2.09 -10.75
CA LEU A 199 5.28 1.94 -12.21
C LEU A 199 6.66 2.28 -12.75
N GLU A 200 7.38 3.17 -12.06
CA GLU A 200 8.70 3.62 -12.44
C GLU A 200 9.78 2.55 -12.28
N VAL A 201 9.52 1.48 -11.52
CA VAL A 201 10.50 0.41 -11.28
C VAL A 201 10.55 -0.52 -12.48
N GLU A 202 11.68 -0.51 -13.18
CA GLU A 202 11.89 -1.26 -14.43
C GLU A 202 12.58 -2.60 -14.21
N ALA A 203 13.61 -2.65 -13.35
CA ALA A 203 14.42 -3.84 -13.10
C ALA A 203 15.08 -3.78 -11.72
N LEU A 204 15.55 -4.93 -11.22
CA LEU A 204 16.57 -4.95 -10.17
C LEU A 204 17.86 -4.33 -10.73
N ALA A 205 18.62 -3.66 -9.88
CA ALA A 205 19.91 -3.13 -10.29
C ALA A 205 20.96 -4.23 -10.30
N ASP A 206 21.60 -4.43 -11.45
CA ASP A 206 22.68 -5.39 -11.64
C ASP A 206 24.00 -4.61 -11.90
N GLY A 207 25.12 -4.98 -11.26
CA GLY A 207 26.46 -4.46 -11.64
C GLY A 207 27.19 -3.53 -10.66
N VAL A 208 28.41 -3.15 -11.08
CA VAL A 208 29.66 -2.78 -10.34
C VAL A 208 29.62 -1.55 -9.42
N VAL A 209 28.46 -0.98 -9.10
CA VAL A 209 28.40 0.05 -8.06
C VAL A 209 28.58 -0.63 -6.71
N ASP A 210 29.34 -0.02 -5.80
CA ASP A 210 29.80 -0.55 -4.51
C ASP A 210 29.03 -1.77 -3.99
N VAL A 211 29.74 -2.87 -3.70
CA VAL A 211 29.18 -4.19 -3.31
C VAL A 211 28.04 -4.11 -2.29
N TRP A 212 28.11 -3.17 -1.33
CA TRP A 212 27.06 -3.00 -0.32
C TRP A 212 25.71 -2.57 -0.89
N GLN A 213 25.67 -1.86 -2.03
CA GLN A 213 24.43 -1.39 -2.66
C GLN A 213 23.62 -2.53 -3.28
N GLN A 214 24.29 -3.63 -3.63
CA GLN A 214 23.68 -4.84 -4.19
C GLN A 214 23.05 -5.74 -3.11
N VAL A 215 23.38 -5.51 -1.83
CA VAL A 215 22.86 -6.35 -0.74
C VAL A 215 21.36 -6.12 -0.60
N VAL A 216 20.61 -7.19 -0.84
CA VAL A 216 19.18 -7.29 -0.51
C VAL A 216 19.06 -7.41 1.00
N VAL A 217 18.28 -6.51 1.60
CA VAL A 217 17.98 -6.56 3.03
C VAL A 217 16.51 -6.93 3.18
N ASP A 218 16.24 -8.08 3.78
CA ASP A 218 14.89 -8.47 4.21
C ASP A 218 14.71 -8.16 5.70
N ARG A 219 13.71 -7.34 6.02
CA ARG A 219 13.27 -7.08 7.39
C ARG A 219 11.90 -7.73 7.61
N PRO A 220 11.85 -8.94 8.20
CA PRO A 220 10.59 -9.55 8.55
C PRO A 220 9.98 -8.89 9.80
N GLU A 221 8.75 -8.46 9.65
CA GLU A 221 8.02 -7.66 10.61
C GLU A 221 6.62 -8.25 10.85
N ARG A 222 6.13 -8.13 12.07
CA ARG A 222 4.75 -8.42 12.44
C ARG A 222 4.04 -7.09 12.72
N VAL A 223 2.95 -6.85 12.00
CA VAL A 223 2.14 -5.63 12.09
C VAL A 223 0.76 -5.99 12.58
N MET A 224 0.23 -5.27 13.57
CA MET A 224 -1.19 -5.36 13.90
C MET A 224 -1.95 -4.29 13.13
N LEU A 225 -3.04 -4.70 12.49
CA LEU A 225 -3.89 -3.86 11.67
C LEU A 225 -5.32 -3.89 12.20
N ALA A 226 -5.92 -2.72 12.33
CA ALA A 226 -7.38 -2.56 12.34
C ALA A 226 -7.82 -2.28 10.90
N LEU A 227 -8.53 -3.25 10.31
CA LEU A 227 -9.04 -3.17 8.95
C LEU A 227 -10.51 -2.75 9.00
N VAL A 228 -10.89 -1.78 8.18
CA VAL A 228 -12.29 -1.37 8.02
C VAL A 228 -12.70 -1.44 6.57
N VAL A 229 -13.96 -1.81 6.35
CA VAL A 229 -14.59 -1.70 5.04
C VAL A 229 -15.35 -0.39 4.99
N VAL A 230 -15.09 0.44 4.00
CA VAL A 230 -15.80 1.70 3.75
C VAL A 230 -16.46 1.65 2.38
N ASN A 231 -17.68 2.17 2.28
CA ASN A 231 -18.41 2.29 1.02
C ASN A 231 -18.28 3.74 0.53
N ALA A 232 -17.28 4.01 -0.30
CA ALA A 232 -17.05 5.34 -0.85
C ALA A 232 -17.52 5.38 -2.30
N GLN A 233 -18.51 6.22 -2.62
CA GLN A 233 -19.03 6.40 -3.98
C GLN A 233 -19.51 5.09 -4.64
N GLY A 234 -20.12 4.19 -3.86
CA GLY A 234 -20.60 2.90 -4.34
C GLY A 234 -19.50 1.83 -4.53
N THR A 235 -18.23 2.16 -4.30
CA THR A 235 -17.13 1.20 -4.32
C THR A 235 -16.76 0.78 -2.90
N ARG A 236 -16.73 -0.54 -2.65
CA ARG A 236 -16.19 -1.14 -1.43
C ARG A 236 -14.68 -0.92 -1.40
N LYS A 237 -14.15 -0.35 -0.32
CA LYS A 237 -12.70 -0.19 -0.09
C LYS A 237 -12.34 -0.75 1.27
N VAL A 238 -11.22 -1.48 1.34
CA VAL A 238 -10.65 -1.92 2.62
C VAL A 238 -9.49 -1.00 2.97
N LEU A 239 -9.57 -0.38 4.15
CA LEU A 239 -8.53 0.48 4.71
C LEU A 239 -7.94 -0.20 5.94
N GLY A 240 -6.62 -0.20 6.08
CA GLY A 240 -5.92 -0.71 7.25
C GLY A 240 -5.19 0.39 8.00
N PHE A 241 -5.35 0.38 9.31
CA PHE A 241 -4.74 1.31 10.25
C PHE A 241 -3.81 0.54 11.19
N ALA A 242 -2.59 1.05 11.38
CA ALA A 242 -1.63 0.40 12.25
C ALA A 242 -2.06 0.53 13.72
N VAL A 243 -1.81 -0.52 14.49
CA VAL A 243 -2.04 -0.54 15.93
C VAL A 243 -0.70 -0.75 16.63
N LYS A 244 -0.35 0.18 17.53
CA LYS A 244 0.73 -0.05 18.49
C LYS A 244 0.18 -0.97 19.58
N VAL A 245 0.67 -2.21 19.62
CA VAL A 245 0.21 -3.25 20.56
C VAL A 245 0.48 -2.83 22.01
N ASP A 246 1.61 -2.18 22.26
CA ASP A 246 1.89 -1.54 23.54
C ASP A 246 0.99 -0.30 23.72
N GLY A 247 0.03 -0.43 24.65
CA GLY A 247 -0.99 0.57 24.93
C GLY A 247 -2.22 0.54 24.00
N TRP A 248 -2.28 -0.39 23.05
CA TRP A 248 -3.40 -0.53 22.11
C TRP A 248 -3.80 0.78 21.39
N ALA A 249 -2.80 1.55 20.97
CA ALA A 249 -3.01 2.83 20.31
C ALA A 249 -3.21 2.65 18.81
N LEU A 250 -4.37 3.05 18.30
CA LEU A 250 -4.66 3.10 16.87
C LEU A 250 -4.02 4.33 16.23
N GLN A 251 -3.33 4.15 15.11
CA GLN A 251 -2.79 5.23 14.29
C GLN A 251 -3.83 5.59 13.22
N ASP A 252 -4.74 6.51 13.54
CA ASP A 252 -5.92 6.84 12.74
C ASP A 252 -5.74 8.01 11.77
N ARG A 253 -4.63 8.75 11.86
CA ARG A 253 -4.34 9.93 11.00
C ARG A 253 -4.38 9.63 9.50
N ALA A 254 -3.87 8.47 9.10
CA ALA A 254 -3.90 8.00 7.72
C ALA A 254 -3.87 6.47 7.68
N PRO A 255 -4.58 5.83 6.74
CA PRO A 255 -4.47 4.38 6.57
C PRO A 255 -3.06 4.03 6.09
N VAL A 256 -2.43 3.08 6.77
CA VAL A 256 -1.13 2.52 6.37
C VAL A 256 -1.28 1.51 5.24
N LEU A 257 -2.51 1.03 5.01
CA LEU A 257 -2.84 0.08 3.97
C LEU A 257 -4.12 0.51 3.27
N ARG A 258 -4.10 0.50 1.94
CA ARG A 258 -5.30 0.58 1.10
C ARG A 258 -5.28 -0.67 0.24
N VAL A 259 -6.20 -1.60 0.48
CA VAL A 259 -6.21 -2.87 -0.25
C VAL A 259 -6.65 -2.60 -1.70
N PRO A 260 -5.81 -2.94 -2.69
CA PRO A 260 -6.20 -2.81 -4.08
C PRO A 260 -7.33 -3.79 -4.45
N ALA A 261 -8.18 -3.44 -5.43
CA ALA A 261 -9.34 -4.26 -5.82
C ALA A 261 -9.07 -5.76 -6.09
N PRO A 262 -7.99 -6.18 -6.78
CA PRO A 262 -7.68 -7.61 -6.95
C PRO A 262 -7.22 -8.30 -5.65
N ALA A 263 -6.84 -7.53 -4.62
CA ALA A 263 -6.30 -8.03 -3.36
C ALA A 263 -7.35 -8.38 -2.30
N ASP A 264 -8.65 -8.23 -2.60
CA ASP A 264 -9.73 -8.74 -1.73
C ASP A 264 -9.61 -10.26 -1.50
N SER A 265 -8.91 -10.97 -2.39
CA SER A 265 -8.60 -12.40 -2.27
C SER A 265 -7.49 -12.72 -1.24
N LEU A 266 -6.72 -11.74 -0.78
CA LEU A 266 -5.60 -11.96 0.14
C LEU A 266 -6.03 -12.21 1.58
N TRP A 267 -7.17 -11.65 1.98
CA TRP A 267 -7.80 -11.88 3.27
C TRP A 267 -9.18 -12.49 3.09
N PRO A 268 -9.26 -13.81 2.90
CA PRO A 268 -10.54 -14.49 2.76
C PRO A 268 -11.47 -14.21 3.94
N GLU A 269 -10.95 -13.92 5.14
CA GLU A 269 -11.72 -13.58 6.33
C GLU A 269 -12.49 -12.25 6.23
N ILE A 270 -12.05 -11.33 5.36
CA ILE A 270 -12.77 -10.07 5.09
C ILE A 270 -13.88 -10.29 4.06
N ALA A 271 -13.70 -11.26 3.17
CA ALA A 271 -14.69 -11.63 2.16
C ALA A 271 -15.76 -12.59 2.71
N GLN A 272 -15.35 -13.53 3.58
CA GLN A 272 -16.19 -14.58 4.12
C GLN A 272 -16.62 -14.23 5.55
N GLN A 273 -17.92 -13.98 5.71
CA GLN A 273 -18.47 -13.76 7.05
C GLN A 273 -18.48 -15.08 7.84
N PRO A 274 -18.18 -15.05 9.16
CA PRO A 274 -18.33 -16.22 10.01
C PRO A 274 -19.76 -16.77 9.96
N THR A 275 -19.88 -18.10 10.00
CA THR A 275 -21.18 -18.78 10.00
C THR A 275 -21.91 -18.56 11.32
N MET A 276 -23.24 -18.69 11.33
CA MET A 276 -24.04 -18.47 12.54
C MET A 276 -23.69 -19.37 13.73
N PRO A 277 -23.33 -20.65 13.56
CA PRO A 277 -22.80 -21.47 14.65
C PRO A 277 -21.57 -20.85 15.33
N VAL A 278 -20.65 -20.26 14.56
CA VAL A 278 -19.46 -19.59 15.12
C VAL A 278 -19.86 -18.38 15.97
N TRP A 279 -20.84 -17.58 15.52
CA TRP A 279 -21.37 -16.47 16.30
C TRP A 279 -22.05 -16.94 17.60
N GLN A 280 -22.80 -18.03 17.55
CA GLN A 280 -23.43 -18.64 18.73
C GLN A 280 -22.39 -19.09 19.75
N ASP A 281 -21.31 -19.72 19.32
CA ASP A 281 -20.26 -20.20 20.22
C ASP A 281 -19.52 -19.04 20.90
N VAL A 282 -19.24 -17.95 20.18
CA VAL A 282 -18.64 -16.77 20.80
C VAL A 282 -19.61 -16.09 21.78
N TRP A 283 -20.90 -16.00 21.44
CA TRP A 283 -21.92 -15.51 22.37
C TRP A 283 -21.99 -16.34 23.66
N ARG A 284 -22.03 -17.68 23.54
CA ARG A 284 -21.99 -18.60 24.68
C ARG A 284 -20.75 -18.39 25.53
N SER A 285 -19.58 -18.27 24.89
CA SER A 285 -18.31 -18.02 25.58
C SER A 285 -18.32 -16.70 26.35
N TRP A 286 -18.82 -15.62 25.73
CA TRP A 286 -18.97 -14.31 26.38
C TRP A 286 -19.93 -14.34 27.58
N CYS A 287 -21.03 -15.09 27.46
CA CYS A 287 -21.99 -15.30 28.53
C CYS A 287 -21.39 -16.11 29.69
N LYS A 288 -20.66 -17.18 29.38
CA LYS A 288 -19.98 -18.04 30.35
C LYS A 288 -18.96 -17.26 31.18
N GLN A 289 -18.17 -16.39 30.56
CA GLN A 289 -17.23 -15.50 31.25
C GLN A 289 -17.91 -14.56 32.26
N ARG A 290 -19.21 -14.27 32.06
CA ARG A 290 -20.05 -13.44 32.92
C ARG A 290 -20.97 -14.24 33.84
N GLN A 291 -20.79 -15.55 33.90
CA GLN A 291 -21.55 -16.47 34.76
C GLN A 291 -23.07 -16.38 34.51
N LEU A 292 -23.47 -16.13 33.26
CA LEU A 292 -24.89 -16.12 32.89
C LEU A 292 -25.43 -17.56 32.79
N PRO A 293 -26.69 -17.82 33.16
CA PRO A 293 -27.25 -19.18 33.15
C PRO A 293 -27.34 -19.75 31.73
N THR A 294 -26.75 -20.92 31.52
CA THR A 294 -26.71 -21.60 30.21
C THR A 294 -28.11 -21.79 29.61
N ASN A 295 -29.09 -22.15 30.42
CA ASN A 295 -30.48 -22.34 29.97
C ASN A 295 -31.12 -21.06 29.43
N GLU A 296 -30.76 -19.88 29.94
CA GLU A 296 -31.25 -18.59 29.43
C GLU A 296 -30.49 -18.18 28.16
N VAL A 297 -29.20 -18.52 28.08
CA VAL A 297 -28.32 -18.23 26.93
C VAL A 297 -28.74 -19.03 25.70
N GLU A 298 -29.08 -20.31 25.85
CA GLU A 298 -29.53 -21.18 24.73
C GLU A 298 -30.89 -20.77 24.15
N LEU A 299 -31.68 -19.96 24.86
CA LEU A 299 -32.94 -19.40 24.36
C LEU A 299 -32.73 -18.14 23.49
N CYS A 300 -31.50 -17.63 23.39
CA CYS A 300 -31.23 -16.42 22.62
C CYS A 300 -31.23 -16.71 21.12
N ALA A 301 -31.94 -15.87 20.35
CA ALA A 301 -31.80 -15.85 18.89
C ALA A 301 -30.78 -14.77 18.49
N LEU A 302 -29.91 -15.10 17.53
CA LEU A 302 -28.86 -14.21 17.05
C LEU A 302 -29.10 -13.83 15.58
N SER A 303 -28.93 -12.55 15.27
CA SER A 303 -28.88 -12.03 13.90
C SER A 303 -27.68 -11.12 13.71
N TYR A 304 -26.88 -11.39 12.67
CA TYR A 304 -25.68 -10.61 12.36
C TYR A 304 -25.96 -9.60 11.26
N HIS A 305 -25.75 -8.32 11.58
CA HIS A 305 -25.83 -7.18 10.67
C HIS A 305 -24.62 -6.28 10.92
N ALA A 306 -23.54 -6.49 10.16
CA ALA A 306 -22.28 -5.78 10.36
C ALA A 306 -22.49 -4.26 10.57
N PRO A 307 -21.86 -3.65 11.58
CA PRO A 307 -20.88 -4.22 12.53
C PRO A 307 -21.52 -4.82 13.79
N ARG A 308 -22.82 -5.16 13.79
CA ARG A 308 -23.60 -5.57 14.97
C ARG A 308 -24.00 -7.04 14.96
N LEU A 309 -24.01 -7.63 16.15
CA LEU A 309 -24.65 -8.91 16.44
C LEU A 309 -25.81 -8.62 17.38
N GLU A 310 -27.02 -8.69 16.83
CA GLU A 310 -28.26 -8.50 17.58
C GLU A 310 -28.61 -9.79 18.30
N VAL A 311 -28.87 -9.66 19.60
CA VAL A 311 -29.22 -10.74 20.50
C VAL A 311 -30.66 -10.52 20.97
N GLN A 312 -31.57 -11.41 20.58
CA GLN A 312 -32.91 -11.47 21.14
C GLN A 312 -32.85 -12.35 22.39
N ALA A 313 -32.76 -11.71 23.55
CA ALA A 313 -32.59 -12.38 24.83
C ALA A 313 -33.91 -12.46 25.61
N PRO A 314 -34.16 -13.52 26.40
CA PRO A 314 -35.34 -13.58 27.27
C PRO A 314 -35.30 -12.47 28.34
N PRO A 315 -36.45 -11.93 28.79
CA PRO A 315 -36.49 -10.79 29.72
C PRO A 315 -35.69 -10.99 31.01
N ARG A 316 -35.64 -12.22 31.54
CA ARG A 316 -34.85 -12.56 32.73
C ARG A 316 -33.35 -12.35 32.51
N LEU A 317 -32.83 -12.72 31.34
CA LEU A 317 -31.43 -12.53 31.00
C LEU A 317 -31.11 -11.04 30.83
N VAL A 318 -32.01 -10.30 30.19
CA VAL A 318 -31.90 -8.84 30.03
C VAL A 318 -31.86 -8.14 31.39
N GLN A 319 -32.74 -8.52 32.33
CA GLN A 319 -32.74 -8.00 33.70
C GLN A 319 -31.43 -8.29 34.43
N ARG A 320 -30.88 -9.51 34.32
CA ARG A 320 -29.57 -9.86 34.91
C ARG A 320 -28.44 -9.00 34.33
N LEU A 321 -28.42 -8.83 33.02
CA LEU A 321 -27.42 -8.00 32.35
C LEU A 321 -27.52 -6.53 32.79
N HIS A 322 -28.74 -6.01 32.98
CA HIS A 322 -28.97 -4.66 33.51
C HIS A 322 -28.46 -4.53 34.95
N ALA A 323 -28.81 -5.48 35.82
CA ALA A 323 -28.35 -5.51 37.21
C ALA A 323 -26.82 -5.54 37.30
N ALA A 324 -26.17 -6.28 36.39
CA ALA A 324 -24.72 -6.35 36.28
C ALA A 324 -24.06 -5.10 35.64
N LYS A 325 -24.85 -4.07 35.27
CA LYS A 325 -24.39 -2.86 34.57
C LYS A 325 -23.54 -3.17 33.34
N SER A 326 -23.95 -4.18 32.57
CA SER A 326 -23.21 -4.68 31.41
C SER A 326 -22.86 -3.55 30.43
N ASP A 327 -21.62 -3.56 29.95
CA ASP A 327 -21.12 -2.64 28.90
C ASP A 327 -21.91 -2.78 27.58
N LEU A 328 -22.72 -3.83 27.45
CA LEU A 328 -23.66 -4.03 26.34
C LEU A 328 -24.63 -2.85 26.21
N PHE A 329 -25.19 -2.35 27.31
CA PHE A 329 -26.15 -1.25 27.28
C PHE A 329 -25.50 0.12 27.04
N LYS A 330 -24.17 0.19 27.06
CA LYS A 330 -23.40 1.39 26.73
C LYS A 330 -22.91 1.39 25.27
N GLY A 331 -23.18 0.32 24.52
CA GLY A 331 -22.60 0.10 23.19
C GLY A 331 -21.10 -0.20 23.22
N GLU A 332 -20.55 -0.58 24.37
CA GLU A 332 -19.11 -0.84 24.56
C GLU A 332 -18.78 -2.34 24.61
N ALA A 333 -19.79 -3.21 24.56
CA ALA A 333 -19.58 -4.65 24.43
C ALA A 333 -19.25 -5.02 22.99
N TRP A 334 -17.98 -5.34 22.75
CA TRP A 334 -17.49 -5.86 21.48
C TRP A 334 -16.92 -7.26 21.65
N LEU A 335 -17.02 -8.06 20.59
CA LEU A 335 -16.46 -9.39 20.46
C LEU A 335 -15.50 -9.45 19.27
N LEU A 336 -14.52 -10.35 19.35
CA LEU A 336 -13.70 -10.76 18.23
C LEU A 336 -14.03 -12.21 17.88
N VAL A 337 -14.26 -12.47 16.61
CA VAL A 337 -14.73 -13.77 16.10
C VAL A 337 -13.81 -14.25 14.99
N GLY A 338 -13.41 -15.51 15.09
CA GLY A 338 -12.38 -16.14 14.25
C GLY A 338 -11.23 -16.69 15.09
N ASP A 339 -10.55 -17.69 14.54
CA ASP A 339 -9.43 -18.43 15.16
C ASP A 339 -8.08 -18.16 14.48
N GLY A 340 -8.10 -17.58 13.26
CA GLY A 340 -6.92 -17.20 12.50
C GLY A 340 -6.25 -15.89 12.94
N TYR A 341 -5.35 -15.42 12.08
CA TYR A 341 -4.60 -14.17 12.28
C TYR A 341 -5.44 -12.91 12.07
N CYS A 342 -6.63 -13.03 11.47
CA CYS A 342 -7.60 -11.97 11.31
C CYS A 342 -8.92 -12.36 11.98
N ARG A 343 -9.50 -11.47 12.77
CA ARG A 343 -10.76 -11.69 13.49
C ARG A 343 -11.75 -10.58 13.17
N THR A 344 -13.00 -10.96 12.94
CA THR A 344 -14.10 -10.02 12.75
C THR A 344 -14.47 -9.41 14.09
N ALA A 345 -14.50 -8.09 14.18
CA ALA A 345 -14.97 -7.37 15.36
C ALA A 345 -16.45 -7.04 15.21
N VAL A 346 -17.23 -7.34 16.24
CA VAL A 346 -18.67 -7.08 16.25
C VAL A 346 -19.10 -6.39 17.54
N GLN A 347 -20.02 -5.44 17.42
CA GLN A 347 -20.69 -4.81 18.54
C GLN A 347 -21.91 -5.66 18.94
N LEU A 348 -21.99 -6.04 20.21
CA LEU A 348 -23.18 -6.69 20.75
C LEU A 348 -24.30 -5.67 20.96
N ALA A 349 -25.50 -6.02 20.54
CA ALA A 349 -26.72 -5.25 20.81
C ALA A 349 -27.81 -6.20 21.29
N ILE A 350 -28.57 -5.81 22.33
CA ILE A 350 -29.80 -6.50 22.71
C ILE A 350 -30.96 -5.83 22.00
N ARG A 351 -31.89 -6.65 21.51
CA ARG A 351 -33.13 -6.19 20.90
C ARG A 351 -34.31 -6.36 21.85
#